data_AF-A0A5C7XI48-F1
#
_entry.id   AF-A0A5C7XI48-F1
#
_cell.length_a   1.000
_cell.length_b   1.000
_cell.length_c   1.000
_cell.angle_alpha   90.00
_cell.angle_beta   90.00
_cell.angle_gamma   90.00
#
_symmetry.space_group_name_H-M   'P 1'
#
loop_
_entity.id
_entity.type
_entity.pdbx_description
1 polymer ?
#
loop_
_entity_poly.entity_id
_entity_poly.type
_entity_poly.pdbx_seq_one_letter_code
_entity_poly.pdbx_strand_id
1 'polypeptide(L)' 'LNSDDPAYFGGYLNANIRAVQAAFGFDAATWYRLARNSFEASFATDEEKAGWIARLDAYFAGAGMITDSRP' A
#
# COMPACT_ATOMS: atom_id res chain seq x y z
N LEU A 1 -6.13 3.23 0.21
CA LEU A 1 -7.10 2.74 1.22
C LEU A 1 -6.86 3.52 2.49
N ASN A 2 -7.92 4.07 3.10
CA ASN A 2 -7.83 4.86 4.32
C ASN A 2 -8.84 4.32 5.35
N SER A 3 -8.72 4.76 6.61
CA SER A 3 -9.64 4.38 7.69
C SER A 3 -10.81 5.34 7.89
N ASP A 4 -10.75 6.53 7.29
CA ASP A 4 -11.71 7.63 7.48
C ASP A 4 -11.80 8.07 8.96
N ASP A 5 -12.77 7.57 9.73
CA ASP A 5 -12.88 7.76 11.19
C ASP A 5 -12.83 6.40 11.93
N PRO A 6 -11.64 5.93 12.35
CA PRO A 6 -11.48 4.63 13.01
C PRO A 6 -12.32 4.45 14.28
N ALA A 7 -12.51 5.52 15.04
CA ALA A 7 -13.22 5.47 16.31
C ALA A 7 -14.73 5.32 16.09
N TYR A 8 -15.25 5.95 15.04
CA TYR A 8 -16.65 5.82 14.63
C TYR A 8 -16.96 4.47 13.96
N PHE A 9 -16.10 4.01 13.05
CA PHE A 9 -16.34 2.78 12.29
C PHE A 9 -15.86 1.49 12.99
N GLY A 10 -15.20 1.61 14.15
CA GLY A 10 -14.69 0.47 14.91
C GLY A 10 -13.58 -0.30 14.20
N GLY A 11 -12.92 0.32 13.21
CA GLY A 11 -11.94 -0.31 12.34
C GLY A 11 -10.76 0.61 12.02
N TYR A 12 -9.57 0.24 12.50
CA TYR A 12 -8.32 0.90 12.10
C TYR A 12 -7.86 0.43 10.71
N LEU A 13 -6.94 1.16 10.09
CA LEU A 13 -6.46 0.89 8.72
C LEU A 13 -6.11 -0.60 8.47
N ASN A 14 -5.46 -1.26 9.41
CA ASN A 14 -5.11 -2.69 9.28
C ASN A 14 -6.33 -3.62 9.25
N ALA A 15 -7.42 -3.27 9.92
CA ALA A 15 -8.68 -4.00 9.83
C ALA A 15 -9.27 -3.87 8.42
N ASN A 16 -9.25 -2.66 7.84
CA ASN A 16 -9.71 -2.42 6.47
C ASN A 16 -8.86 -3.18 5.45
N ILE A 17 -7.54 -3.20 5.62
CA ILE A 17 -6.63 -4.00 4.77
C ILE A 17 -7.00 -5.48 4.80
N ARG A 18 -7.18 -6.06 6.01
CA ARG A 18 -7.57 -7.48 6.16
C ARG A 18 -8.93 -7.78 5.55
N ALA A 19 -9.91 -6.89 5.73
CA ALA A 19 -11.24 -7.04 5.17
C ALA A 19 -11.21 -7.01 3.64
N VAL A 20 -10.48 -6.08 3.04
CA VAL A 20 -10.28 -6.00 1.58
C VAL A 20 -9.57 -7.26 1.06
N GLN A 21 -8.53 -7.75 1.74
CA GLN A 21 -7.86 -8.98 1.33
C GLN A 21 -8.82 -10.18 1.35
N ALA A 22 -9.62 -10.31 2.42
CA ALA A 22 -10.58 -11.41 2.55
C ALA A 22 -11.68 -11.33 1.48
N ALA A 23 -12.12 -10.13 1.11
CA ALA A 23 -13.18 -9.92 0.14
C ALA A 23 -12.72 -10.10 -1.32
N PHE A 24 -11.50 -9.67 -1.65
CA PHE A 24 -11.07 -9.56 -3.05
C PHE A 24 -9.87 -10.44 -3.42
N GLY A 25 -9.14 -11.00 -2.44
CA GLY A 25 -8.00 -11.87 -2.70
C GLY A 25 -6.87 -11.22 -3.50
N PHE A 26 -6.64 -9.92 -3.30
CA PHE A 26 -5.64 -9.17 -4.03
C PHE A 26 -4.24 -9.77 -3.88
N ASP A 27 -3.48 -9.71 -4.96
CA ASP A 27 -2.10 -10.18 -5.01
C ASP A 27 -1.12 -9.13 -4.46
N ALA A 28 0.15 -9.55 -4.34
CA ALA A 28 1.20 -8.68 -3.83
C ALA A 28 1.42 -7.45 -4.71
N ALA A 29 1.28 -7.58 -6.04
CA ALA A 29 1.43 -6.47 -6.98
C ALA A 29 0.35 -5.39 -6.78
N THR A 30 -0.88 -5.81 -6.51
CA THR A 30 -2.00 -4.90 -6.19
C THR A 30 -1.74 -4.16 -4.87
N TRP A 31 -1.31 -4.86 -3.83
CA TRP A 31 -0.99 -4.23 -2.54
C TRP A 31 0.21 -3.28 -2.62
N TYR A 32 1.23 -3.66 -3.40
CA TYR A 32 2.36 -2.77 -3.72
C TYR A 32 1.86 -1.48 -4.36
N ARG A 33 1.00 -1.57 -5.39
CA ARG A 33 0.44 -0.39 -6.07
C ARG A 33 -0.35 0.49 -5.11
N LEU A 34 -1.22 -0.10 -4.29
CA LEU A 34 -2.02 0.64 -3.31
C LEU A 34 -1.14 1.39 -2.29
N ALA A 35 -0.08 0.74 -1.79
CA ALA A 35 0.88 1.36 -0.88
C ALA A 35 1.65 2.48 -1.57
N ARG A 36 2.17 2.23 -2.78
CA ARG A 36 2.92 3.22 -3.56
C ARG A 36 2.09 4.48 -3.87
N ASN A 37 0.86 4.29 -4.34
CA ASN A 37 -0.06 5.38 -4.63
C ASN A 37 -0.35 6.24 -3.38
N SER A 38 -0.35 5.65 -2.18
CA SER A 38 -0.55 6.41 -0.93
C SER A 38 0.58 7.39 -0.64
N PHE A 39 1.84 7.04 -0.98
CA PHE A 39 2.96 7.95 -0.84
C PHE A 39 2.93 9.04 -1.91
N GLU A 40 2.67 8.68 -3.17
CA GLU A 40 2.61 9.64 -4.28
C GLU A 40 1.54 10.72 -4.08
N ALA A 41 0.35 10.30 -3.63
CA ALA A 41 -0.78 11.20 -3.38
C ALA A 41 -0.68 11.98 -2.06
N SER A 42 0.34 11.72 -1.24
CA SER A 42 0.54 12.45 0.02
C SER A 42 1.00 13.89 -0.23
N PHE A 43 0.84 14.74 0.78
CA PHE A 43 1.39 16.12 0.78
C PHE A 43 2.81 16.21 1.34
N ALA A 44 3.50 15.08 1.48
CA ALA A 44 4.92 15.07 1.85
C ALA A 44 5.79 15.69 0.74
N THR A 45 7.02 16.05 1.09
CA THR A 45 7.99 16.54 0.12
C THR A 45 8.41 15.44 -0.86
N ASP A 46 8.91 15.83 -2.03
CA ASP A 46 9.38 14.85 -3.03
C ASP A 46 10.53 13.98 -2.50
N GLU A 47 11.39 14.54 -1.64
CA GLU A 47 12.48 13.80 -1.00
C GLU A 47 11.96 12.72 -0.04
N GLU A 48 10.98 13.05 0.80
CA GLU A 48 10.34 12.08 1.70
C GLU A 48 9.63 10.97 0.92
N LYS A 49 8.86 11.35 -0.11
CA LYS A 49 8.17 10.41 -1.01
C LYS A 49 9.16 9.45 -1.67
N ALA A 50 10.25 9.97 -2.24
CA ALA A 50 11.29 9.18 -2.87
C ALA A 50 11.92 8.19 -1.88
N GLY A 51 12.21 8.64 -0.65
CA GLY A 51 12.75 7.79 0.41
C GLY A 51 11.81 6.64 0.82
N TRP A 52 10.51 6.90 0.96
CA TRP A 52 9.53 5.86 1.30
C TRP A 52 9.29 4.87 0.15
N ILE A 53 9.19 5.38 -1.08
CA ILE A 53 9.03 4.55 -2.28
C ILE A 53 10.24 3.63 -2.45
N ALA A 54 11.47 4.13 -2.29
CA ALA A 54 12.67 3.30 -2.39
C ALA A 54 12.69 2.16 -1.36
N ARG A 55 12.24 2.41 -0.12
CA ARG A 55 12.12 1.36 0.91
C ARG A 55 11.04 0.34 0.56
N LEU A 56 9.91 0.78 0.02
CA LEU A 56 8.84 -0.09 -0.45
C LEU A 56 9.33 -0.99 -1.60
N ASP A 57 10.00 -0.40 -2.59
CA ASP A 57 10.55 -1.11 -3.74
C ASP A 57 11.56 -2.18 -3.30
N ALA A 58 12.49 -1.82 -2.40
CA ALA A 58 13.47 -2.76 -1.86
C ALA A 58 12.81 -3.95 -1.14
N TYR A 59 11.76 -3.70 -0.35
CA TYR A 59 11.03 -4.76 0.35
C TYR A 59 10.37 -5.74 -0.63
N PHE A 60 9.63 -5.25 -1.62
CA PHE A 60 8.93 -6.10 -2.58
C PHE A 60 9.90 -6.81 -3.54
N ALA A 61 11.01 -6.18 -3.91
CA ALA A 61 12.08 -6.79 -4.69
C ALA A 61 12.74 -7.95 -3.93
N GLY A 62 13.10 -7.72 -2.66
CA GLY A 62 13.71 -8.74 -1.80
C GLY A 62 12.78 -9.93 -1.51
N ALA A 63 11.47 -9.70 -1.53
CA ALA A 63 10.46 -10.74 -1.36
C ALA A 63 10.18 -11.56 -2.65
N GLY A 64 10.81 -11.22 -3.79
CA GLY A 64 10.53 -11.83 -5.09
C GLY A 64 9.13 -11.50 -5.62
N MET A 65 8.49 -10.46 -5.08
CA MET A 65 7.08 -10.12 -5.33
C MET A 65 6.90 -9.01 -6.38
N ILE A 66 7.99 -8.44 -6.90
CA ILE A 66 7.95 -7.63 -8.12
C ILE A 66 8.09 -8.57 -9.30
N THR A 67 7.00 -9.25 -9.65
CA THR A 67 6.84 -9.79 -11.01
C THR A 67 6.08 -8.76 -11.80
N ASP A 68 6.78 -8.09 -12.70
CA ASP A 68 6.19 -7.28 -13.77
C ASP A 68 5.05 -8.06 -14.45
N SER A 69 3.81 -7.75 -14.10
CA SER A 69 2.64 -8.13 -14.88
C SER A 69 2.21 -6.90 -15.69
N ARG A 70 2.92 -6.71 -16.83
CA ARG A 70 2.72 -5.81 -17.99
C ARG A 70 1.26 -5.42 -18.33
N PRO A 71 1.03 -4.43 -19.23
CA PRO A 71 1.86 -3.32 -19.72
C PRO A 71 1.42 -1.95 -19.15
#